data_AF-A4S4X0-F1
#
_entry.id   AF-A4S4X0-F1
#
_cell.length_a   1.000
_cell.length_b   1.000
_cell.length_c   1.000
_cell.angle_alpha   90.00
_cell.angle_beta   90.00
_cell.angle_gamma   90.00
#
_symmetry.space_group_name_H-M   'P 1'
#
loop_
_entity.id
_entity.type
_entity.pdbx_description
1 polymer ?
#
loop_
_entity_poly.entity_id
_entity_poly.type
_entity_poly.pdbx_seq_one_letter_code
_entity_poly.pdbx_strand_id
1 'polypeptide(L)' 'MQEFEAAKSAILKVKPSANVIANRVDAYPITVRVSVGEREVWSGRQQLLFRKNGRPAMKDIEEAMRKLG' A
#
# COMPACT_ATOMS: atom_id res chain seq x y z
N MET A 1 -2.00 -9.77 13.85
CA MET A 1 -2.17 -9.03 12.58
C MET A 1 -1.14 -7.90 12.43
N GLN A 2 0.14 -8.19 12.74
CA GLN A 2 1.22 -7.18 12.77
C GLN A 2 1.57 -6.63 11.38
N GLU A 3 1.40 -7.48 10.36
CA GLU A 3 1.66 -7.18 8.96
C GLU A 3 0.72 -6.10 8.39
N PHE A 4 -0.56 -6.14 8.76
CA PHE A 4 -1.54 -5.16 8.31
C PHE A 4 -1.21 -3.76 8.84
N GLU A 5 -0.90 -3.65 10.13
CA GLU A 5 -0.52 -2.37 10.74
C GLU A 5 0.77 -1.80 10.15
N ALA A 6 1.74 -2.66 9.79
CA ALA A 6 2.96 -2.23 9.12
C ALA A 6 2.67 -1.64 7.72
N ALA A 7 1.86 -2.33 6.92
CA ALA A 7 1.46 -1.85 5.59
C ALA A 7 0.62 -0.57 5.69
N LYS A 8 -0.34 -0.53 6.61
CA LYS A 8 -1.18 0.66 6.87
C LYS A 8 -0.34 1.87 7.27
N SER A 9 0.61 1.71 8.20
CA SER A 9 1.50 2.79 8.62
C SER A 9 2.35 3.31 7.45
N ALA A 10 2.80 2.42 6.56
CA ALA A 10 3.56 2.81 5.38
C ALA A 10 2.72 3.68 4.43
N ILE A 11 1.49 3.27 4.09
CA ILE A 11 0.60 4.05 3.23
C ILE A 11 0.24 5.40 3.84
N LEU A 12 -0.08 5.44 5.14
CA LEU A 12 -0.45 6.67 5.84
C LEU A 12 0.71 7.68 5.92
N LYS A 13 1.97 7.23 5.83
CA LYS A 13 3.12 8.15 5.71
C LYS A 13 3.18 8.87 4.37
N VAL A 14 2.77 8.20 3.28
CA VAL A 14 2.74 8.79 1.94
C VAL A 14 1.52 9.69 1.78
N LYS A 15 0.36 9.23 2.25
CA LYS A 15 -0.92 9.95 2.15
C LYS A 15 -1.68 9.83 3.46
N PRO A 16 -1.56 10.83 4.36
CA PRO A 16 -2.22 10.80 5.67
C PRO A 16 -3.75 10.70 5.60
N SER A 17 -4.35 11.18 4.50
CA SER A 17 -5.80 11.14 4.28
C SER A 17 -6.29 9.88 3.55
N ALA A 18 -5.45 8.87 3.35
CA ALA A 18 -5.85 7.64 2.67
C ALA A 18 -6.75 6.79 3.56
N ASN A 19 -7.84 6.26 2.99
CA ASN A 19 -8.69 5.28 3.66
C ASN A 19 -8.11 3.86 3.44
N VAL A 20 -7.67 3.19 4.51
CA VAL A 20 -7.06 1.86 4.44
C VAL A 20 -8.00 0.82 5.04
N ILE A 21 -8.51 -0.07 4.21
CA ILE A 21 -9.48 -1.11 4.59
C ILE A 21 -8.79 -2.48 4.57
N ALA A 22 -8.91 -3.24 5.66
CA ALA A 22 -8.44 -4.62 5.71
C ALA A 22 -9.39 -5.54 4.93
N ASN A 23 -8.88 -6.27 3.94
CA ASN A 23 -9.61 -7.35 3.31
C ASN A 23 -9.28 -8.66 4.06
N ARG A 24 -10.26 -9.23 4.77
CA ARG A 24 -10.09 -10.47 5.56
C ARG A 24 -10.13 -11.69 4.65
N VAL A 25 -9.06 -11.90 3.89
CA VAL A 25 -8.91 -13.05 2.99
C VAL A 25 -7.76 -13.90 3.53
N ASP A 26 -8.05 -15.16 3.88
CA ASP A 26 -7.06 -16.15 4.34
C ASP A 26 -6.17 -16.71 3.20
N ALA A 27 -6.20 -16.08 2.02
CA ALA A 27 -5.39 -16.47 0.88
C ALA A 27 -4.01 -15.80 0.95
N TYR A 28 -2.98 -16.63 1.10
CA TYR A 28 -1.59 -16.22 0.91
C TYR A 28 -1.16 -16.49 -0.54
N PRO A 29 -0.43 -15.57 -1.21
CA PRO A 29 0.09 -14.30 -0.70
C PRO A 29 -0.96 -13.19 -0.63
N ILE A 30 -0.90 -12.38 0.44
CA ILE A 30 -1.75 -11.19 0.59
C ILE A 30 -1.28 -10.10 -0.38
N THR A 31 -2.20 -9.64 -1.23
CA THR A 31 -1.98 -8.57 -2.21
C THR A 31 -2.63 -7.28 -1.73
N VAL A 32 -1.91 -6.18 -1.86
CA VAL A 32 -2.36 -4.82 -1.53
C VAL A 32 -2.60 -4.08 -2.85
N ARG A 33 -3.76 -3.45 -2.96
CA ARG A 33 -4.13 -2.56 -4.07
C ARG A 33 -4.31 -1.15 -3.52
N VAL A 34 -3.63 -0.18 -4.13
CA VAL A 34 -3.79 1.25 -3.86
C VAL A 34 -4.52 1.85 -5.05
N SER A 35 -5.63 2.54 -4.79
CA SER A 35 -6.46 3.18 -5.82
C SER A 35 -6.84 4.58 -5.41
N VAL A 36 -7.06 5.45 -6.41
CA VAL A 36 -7.59 6.80 -6.25
C VAL A 36 -8.83 6.88 -7.15
N GLY A 37 -10.02 6.92 -6.54
CA GLY A 37 -11.27 6.73 -7.27
C GLY A 37 -11.32 5.34 -7.92
N GLU A 38 -11.62 5.30 -9.21
CA GLU A 38 -11.67 4.05 -9.99
C GLU A 38 -10.31 3.65 -10.60
N ARG A 39 -9.25 4.45 -10.39
CA ARG A 39 -7.93 4.22 -10.99
C ARG A 39 -7.01 3.48 -10.03
N GLU A 40 -6.51 2.32 -10.46
CA GLU A 40 -5.43 1.61 -9.76
C GLU A 40 -4.12 2.40 -9.91
N VAL A 41 -3.50 2.72 -8.77
CA VAL A 41 -2.24 3.49 -8.67
C VAL A 41 -1.06 2.53 -8.51
N TRP A 42 -1.26 1.46 -7.74
CA TRP A 42 -0.26 0.45 -7.48
C TRP A 42 -0.92 -0.84 -7.00
N SER A 43 -0.34 -1.99 -7.37
CA SER A 43 -0.67 -3.28 -6.78
C SER A 43 0.58 -4.12 -6.55
N GLY A 44 0.59 -4.87 -5.45
CA GLY A 44 1.74 -5.71 -5.12
C GLY A 44 1.56 -6.48 -3.81
N ARG A 45 2.53 -7.34 -3.50
CA ARG A 45 2.50 -8.14 -2.26
C ARG A 45 2.68 -7.23 -1.04
N GLN A 46 1.93 -7.50 0.02
CA GLN A 46 2.00 -6.73 1.28
C GLN A 46 3.41 -6.66 1.87
N GLN A 47 4.22 -7.72 1.72
CA GLN A 47 5.60 -7.79 2.20
C GLN A 47 6.53 -6.76 1.56
N LEU A 48 6.19 -6.27 0.35
CA LEU A 48 6.94 -5.19 -0.31
C LEU A 48 6.75 -3.85 0.39
N LEU A 49 5.76 -3.71 1.28
CA LEU A 49 5.55 -2.49 2.08
C LEU A 49 6.26 -2.55 3.44
N PHE A 50 6.84 -3.70 3.81
CA PHE A 50 7.51 -3.84 5.10
C PHE A 50 8.87 -3.16 5.11
N ARG A 51 9.24 -2.58 6.26
CA ARG A 51 10.48 -1.79 6.45
C ARG A 51 11.77 -2.49 5.97
N LYS A 52 11.82 -3.83 6.00
CA LYS A 52 12.97 -4.63 5.57
C LYS A 52 13.14 -4.68 4.04
N ASN A 53 12.04 -4.50 3.28
CA ASN A 53 11.99 -4.59 1.81
C ASN A 53 11.42 -3.33 1.13
N GLY A 54 10.91 -2.35 1.89
CA GLY A 54 9.92 -1.38 1.43
C GLY A 54 10.41 -0.04 0.89
N ARG A 55 11.67 0.07 0.48
CA ARG A 55 12.16 1.28 -0.20
C ARG A 55 11.64 1.45 -1.64
N PRO A 56 11.48 0.40 -2.47
CA PRO A 56 11.00 0.55 -3.84
C PRO A 56 9.49 0.83 -3.90
N ALA A 57 8.67 0.01 -3.24
CA ALA A 57 7.21 0.14 -3.33
C ALA A 57 6.67 1.49 -2.80
N MET A 58 7.30 2.04 -1.75
CA MET A 58 6.95 3.36 -1.24
C MET A 58 7.23 4.47 -2.26
N LYS A 59 8.37 4.39 -2.97
CA LYS A 59 8.70 5.34 -4.05
C LYS A 59 7.73 5.20 -5.21
N ASP A 60 7.39 3.98 -5.62
CA ASP A 60 6.45 3.74 -6.71
C ASP A 60 5.08 4.34 -6.40
N ILE A 61 4.60 4.18 -5.16
CA ILE A 61 3.34 4.77 -4.70
C ILE A 61 3.46 6.30 -4.64
N GLU A 62 4.55 6.85 -4.11
CA GLU A 62 4.78 8.31 -4.09
C GLU A 62 4.81 8.92 -5.50
N GLU A 63 5.53 8.30 -6.44
CA GLU A 63 5.60 8.76 -7.84
C GLU A 63 4.25 8.64 -8.55
N ALA A 64 3.54 7.54 -8.35
CA ALA A 64 2.22 7.34 -8.95
C ALA A 64 1.20 8.34 -8.39
N MET A 65 1.26 8.65 -7.10
CA MET A 65 0.46 9.72 -6.48
C MET A 65 0.83 11.12 -7.02
N ARG A 66 2.11 11.39 -7.27
CA ARG A 66 2.56 12.65 -7.92
C ARG A 66 2.09 12.81 -9.35
N LYS A 67 1.89 11.71 -10.10
CA LYS A 67 1.37 11.76 -11.49
C LYS A 67 -0.15 11.95 -11.56
N LEU A 68 -0.85 11.75 -10.44
CA LEU A 68 -2.31 11.87 -10.35
C LEU A 68 -2.78 13.24 -9.84
N GLY A 69 -1.86 14.09 -9.37
CA GLY A 69 -2.07 15.51 -9.08
C GLY A 69 -1.20 16.38 -9.98
#